data_AF-A0A9W8YE66-F1
#
_entry.id   AF-A0A9W8YE66-F1
#
_cell.length_a   1.000
_cell.length_b   1.000
_cell.length_c   1.000
_cell.angle_alpha   90.00
_cell.angle_beta   90.00
_cell.angle_gamma   90.00
#
_symmetry.space_group_name_H-M   'P 1'
#
loop_
_entity.id
_entity.type
_entity.pdbx_description
1 polymer ?
#
loop_
_entity_poly.entity_id
_entity_poly.type
_entity_poly.pdbx_seq_one_letter_code
_entity_poly.pdbx_strand_id
1 'polypeptide(L)'
;MSNDVANAQQVEHKNGMSLEVGKFYRTTPVGRWEEWDSVEDPDDKFASPESLRRAIVIYRERLPPDPTLRLHAIVIQSPLLRKVLDRTFEGYDGISTKLKELRFTPPLHEFYYRWHKLEKLIADEEDDTTTKHLQLFHPVIRKEVLPYIERMQDLTRNGVITFDYLWTIFPSGTKIYTNIDGQDRIFIATSSTVGYNEGGMMGFQIQCQYIDCDGTKFVRNTSTQTIREFKGVKDITKLEVFPAHLHPDPQGLLEKLRQRGEQFEKLNGFHHMSYSGFYFDRIRSKKRHVSAPALPVDLSFAC
;
A
#
# COMPACT_ATOMS: atom_id res chain seq x y z
N MET A 1 -47.42 43.37 31.52
CA MET A 1 -46.21 42.94 32.26
C MET A 1 -46.16 41.42 32.13
N SER A 2 -45.78 40.90 30.97
CA SER A 2 -44.38 40.67 30.54
C SER A 2 -43.62 39.83 31.56
N ASN A 3 -43.39 38.57 31.20
CA ASN A 3 -42.04 38.03 31.08
C ASN A 3 -42.09 36.64 30.41
N ASP A 4 -41.85 36.67 29.10
CA ASP A 4 -41.04 35.66 28.42
C ASP A 4 -39.68 35.52 29.10
N VAL A 5 -39.12 34.30 29.12
CA VAL A 5 -37.70 33.89 28.97
C VAL A 5 -37.67 32.40 29.37
N ALA A 6 -37.07 31.43 28.68
CA ALA A 6 -36.60 31.27 27.32
C ALA A 6 -36.42 29.75 27.15
N ASN A 7 -36.94 29.23 26.05
CA ASN A 7 -36.78 27.83 25.64
C ASN A 7 -35.29 27.60 25.30
N ALA A 8 -34.54 26.95 26.20
CA ALA A 8 -33.17 26.55 25.91
C ALA A 8 -33.20 25.40 24.89
N GLN A 9 -32.98 25.74 23.62
CA GLN A 9 -32.74 24.78 22.55
C GLN A 9 -31.55 23.90 22.94
N GLN A 10 -31.83 22.65 23.33
CA GLN A 10 -30.85 21.57 23.28
C GLN A 10 -30.48 21.39 21.80
N VAL A 11 -29.34 21.96 21.41
CA VAL A 11 -28.75 21.70 20.11
C VAL A 11 -28.30 20.24 20.10
N GLU A 12 -29.01 19.39 19.36
CA GLU A 12 -28.57 18.03 19.01
C GLU A 12 -27.26 18.13 18.20
N HIS A 13 -26.12 18.11 18.90
CA HIS A 13 -24.82 18.13 18.26
C HIS A 13 -24.53 16.76 17.64
N LYS A 14 -24.57 16.68 16.31
CA LYS A 14 -24.16 15.49 15.54
C LYS A 14 -22.66 15.24 15.74
N ASN A 15 -22.30 13.97 15.99
CA ASN A 15 -20.91 13.53 16.15
C ASN A 15 -20.01 14.01 14.98
N GLY A 16 -18.79 14.43 15.29
CA GLY A 16 -17.76 14.82 14.31
C GLY A 16 -17.91 16.21 13.67
N MET A 17 -18.90 17.00 14.06
CA MET A 17 -19.19 18.31 13.46
C MET A 17 -18.53 19.49 14.20
N SER A 18 -17.86 19.28 15.34
CA SER A 18 -17.07 20.35 15.96
C SER A 18 -15.74 20.53 15.22
N LEU A 19 -15.31 21.79 15.06
CA LEU A 19 -14.03 22.15 14.43
C LEU A 19 -12.85 21.98 15.41
N GLU A 20 -12.88 20.91 16.21
CA GLU A 20 -11.87 20.63 17.23
C GLU A 20 -11.03 19.42 16.81
N VAL A 21 -9.74 19.46 17.18
CA VAL A 21 -8.79 18.36 16.95
C VAL A 21 -8.42 17.78 18.30
N GLY A 22 -8.77 16.52 18.52
CA GLY A 22 -8.32 15.79 19.71
C GLY A 22 -6.88 15.37 19.57
N LYS A 23 -6.02 15.69 20.54
CA LYS A 23 -4.61 15.28 20.53
C LYS A 23 -4.35 14.39 21.74
N PHE A 24 -3.92 13.16 21.48
CA PHE A 24 -3.56 12.21 22.52
C PHE A 24 -2.10 11.82 22.36
N TYR A 25 -1.42 11.58 23.47
CA TYR A 25 -0.05 11.09 23.50
C TYR A 25 0.16 9.95 24.49
N ARG A 26 1.21 9.16 24.29
CA ARG A 26 1.70 8.21 25.30
C ARG A 26 3.22 8.11 25.27
N THR A 27 3.81 7.82 26.42
CA THR A 27 5.28 7.78 26.61
C THR A 27 5.86 6.37 26.54
N THR A 28 5.02 5.34 26.64
CA THR A 28 5.42 3.93 26.53
C THR A 28 4.41 3.14 25.67
N PRO A 29 4.83 2.06 25.00
CA PRO A 29 3.93 1.26 24.15
C PRO A 29 2.75 0.63 24.89
N VAL A 30 2.92 0.37 26.19
CA VAL A 30 1.89 -0.19 27.09
C VAL A 30 1.20 0.88 27.94
N GLY A 31 1.59 2.14 27.81
CA GLY A 31 1.06 3.25 28.59
C GLY A 31 -0.34 3.67 28.15
N ARG A 32 -1.07 4.31 29.08
CA ARG A 32 -2.37 4.94 28.82
C ARG A 32 -2.18 6.12 27.86
N TRP A 33 -3.20 6.37 27.02
CA TRP A 33 -3.26 7.56 26.20
C TRP A 33 -3.67 8.75 27.05
N GLU A 34 -2.84 9.79 27.08
CA GLU A 34 -3.05 11.03 27.79
C GLU A 34 -3.48 12.12 26.80
N GLU A 35 -4.49 12.92 27.15
CA GLU A 35 -4.90 14.05 26.33
C GLU A 35 -3.90 15.21 26.51
N TRP A 36 -3.50 15.81 25.40
CA TRP A 36 -2.46 16.84 25.37
C TRP A 36 -2.86 18.14 26.10
N ASP A 37 -4.15 18.38 26.29
CA ASP A 37 -4.69 19.65 26.81
C ASP A 37 -5.47 19.52 28.15
N SER A 38 -5.45 18.38 28.85
CA SER A 38 -6.16 18.25 30.14
C SER A 38 -5.24 18.20 31.35
N VAL A 39 -5.27 19.27 32.15
CA VAL A 39 -5.11 19.22 33.60
C VAL A 39 -6.41 18.62 34.14
N GLU A 40 -6.46 17.30 34.35
CA GLU A 40 -7.25 16.57 35.38
C GLU A 40 -7.52 15.09 35.03
N ASP A 41 -7.37 14.29 36.09
CA ASP A 41 -7.69 12.89 36.40
C ASP A 41 -7.45 11.74 35.37
N PRO A 42 -6.42 10.89 35.58
CA PRO A 42 -6.01 9.82 34.68
C PRO A 42 -6.78 8.49 34.82
N ASP A 43 -8.01 8.48 35.36
CA ASP A 43 -8.77 7.22 35.53
C ASP A 43 -10.06 7.08 34.72
N ASP A 44 -10.47 8.06 33.89
CA ASP A 44 -11.68 7.90 33.07
C ASP A 44 -11.48 8.12 31.55
N LYS A 45 -12.22 7.31 30.78
CA LYS A 45 -12.65 7.43 29.36
C LYS A 45 -11.78 6.88 28.22
N PHE A 46 -12.08 5.62 27.87
CA PHE A 46 -12.51 5.32 26.50
C PHE A 46 -13.62 6.32 26.10
N ALA A 47 -13.42 7.04 25.00
CA ALA A 47 -14.40 7.90 24.32
C ALA A 47 -15.39 8.63 25.24
N SER A 48 -14.98 9.79 25.78
CA SER A 48 -15.98 10.69 26.37
C SER A 48 -16.97 11.13 25.28
N PRO A 49 -18.24 11.42 25.61
CA PRO A 49 -19.18 12.00 24.65
C PRO A 49 -18.67 13.29 23.99
N GLU A 50 -17.70 13.98 24.60
CA GLU A 50 -17.03 15.15 24.04
C GLU A 50 -15.94 14.78 23.02
N SER A 51 -15.25 13.66 23.21
CA SER A 51 -14.26 13.14 22.25
C SER A 51 -14.89 12.68 20.92
N LEU A 52 -16.20 12.41 20.88
CA LEU A 52 -16.96 12.09 19.66
C LEU A 52 -17.44 13.34 18.90
N ARG A 53 -17.31 14.54 19.49
CA ARG A 53 -17.72 15.80 18.85
C ARG A 53 -16.69 16.28 17.83
N ARG A 54 -15.42 15.97 18.09
CA ARG A 54 -14.23 16.43 17.37
C ARG A 54 -14.22 15.97 15.92
N ALA A 55 -13.72 16.80 15.01
CA ALA A 55 -13.63 16.41 13.61
C ALA A 55 -12.62 15.28 13.39
N ILE A 56 -11.50 15.34 14.10
CA ILE A 56 -10.33 14.48 13.91
C ILE A 56 -9.69 14.21 15.27
N VAL A 57 -9.23 12.98 15.49
CA VAL A 57 -8.43 12.60 16.65
C VAL A 57 -7.06 12.11 16.19
N ILE A 58 -6.00 12.67 16.77
CA ILE A 58 -4.61 12.39 16.42
C ILE A 58 -3.93 11.76 17.63
N TYR A 59 -3.41 10.55 17.44
CA TYR A 59 -2.65 9.81 18.43
C TYR A 59 -1.15 9.93 18.12
N ARG A 60 -0.35 10.38 19.09
CA ARG A 60 1.11 10.44 18.99
C ARG A 60 1.80 9.59 20.04
N GLU A 61 2.81 8.85 19.65
CA GLU A 61 3.55 7.97 20.54
C GLU A 61 5.01 8.38 20.61
N ARG A 62 5.56 8.35 21.82
CA ARG A 62 7.01 8.42 22.03
C ARG A 62 7.54 6.98 22.16
N LEU A 63 8.49 6.62 21.31
CA LEU A 63 9.17 5.33 21.35
C LEU A 63 10.59 5.53 21.91
N PRO A 64 10.93 5.00 23.11
CA PRO A 64 12.29 5.03 23.62
C PRO A 64 13.26 4.37 22.62
N PRO A 65 14.48 4.90 22.39
CA PRO A 65 15.14 6.00 23.10
C PRO A 65 14.81 7.41 22.55
N ASP A 66 13.98 7.52 21.51
CA ASP A 66 13.71 8.79 20.83
C ASP A 66 12.88 9.73 21.73
N PRO A 67 13.32 10.99 21.96
CA PRO A 67 12.53 11.97 22.69
C PRO A 67 11.34 12.51 21.90
N THR A 68 11.26 12.29 20.58
CA THR A 68 10.24 12.88 19.73
C THR A 68 8.91 12.13 19.74
N LEU A 69 7.81 12.88 19.68
CA LEU A 69 6.46 12.34 19.51
C LEU A 69 6.21 12.05 18.03
N ARG A 70 6.07 10.78 17.70
CA ARG A 70 5.76 10.31 16.35
C ARG A 70 4.26 10.14 16.19
N LEU A 71 3.74 10.32 14.99
CA LEU A 71 2.36 9.96 14.71
C LEU A 71 2.19 8.44 14.95
N HIS A 72 1.11 8.04 15.61
CA HIS A 72 0.73 6.64 15.80
C HIS A 72 -0.53 6.30 14.99
N ALA A 73 -1.55 7.16 15.05
CA ALA A 73 -2.77 6.97 14.27
C ALA A 73 -3.54 8.29 14.11
N ILE A 74 -4.36 8.35 13.06
CA ILE A 74 -5.34 9.41 12.82
C ILE A 74 -6.71 8.76 12.70
N VAL A 75 -7.67 9.20 13.51
CA VAL A 75 -9.06 8.75 13.47
C VAL A 75 -9.95 9.89 12.99
N ILE A 76 -10.77 9.60 11.98
CA ILE A 76 -11.62 10.57 11.31
C ILE A 76 -13.06 10.38 11.76
N GLN A 77 -13.61 11.42 12.39
CA GLN A 77 -14.96 11.40 12.94
C GLN A 77 -15.91 12.29 12.12
N SER A 78 -15.41 13.36 11.49
CA SER A 78 -16.23 14.26 10.67
C SER A 78 -16.86 13.55 9.46
N PRO A 79 -18.19 13.62 9.28
CA PRO A 79 -18.86 13.05 8.11
C PRO A 79 -18.55 13.82 6.83
N LEU A 80 -18.21 15.12 6.91
CA LEU A 80 -17.81 15.93 5.76
C LEU A 80 -16.44 15.47 5.22
N LEU A 81 -15.47 15.25 6.12
CA LEU A 81 -14.18 14.68 5.75
C LEU A 81 -14.33 13.29 5.15
N ARG A 82 -15.22 12.46 5.70
CA ARG A 82 -15.49 11.13 5.15
C ARG A 82 -15.96 11.19 3.70
N LYS A 83 -16.89 12.09 3.35
CA LYS A 83 -17.34 12.27 1.96
C LYS A 83 -16.20 12.63 1.01
N VAL A 84 -15.29 13.51 1.43
CA VAL A 84 -14.11 13.86 0.61
C VAL A 84 -13.19 12.66 0.46
N LEU A 85 -12.96 11.91 1.54
CA LEU A 85 -12.11 10.72 1.52
C LEU A 85 -12.72 9.55 0.74
N ASP A 86 -14.04 9.41 0.71
CA ASP A 86 -14.74 8.47 -0.18
C ASP A 86 -14.34 8.72 -1.63
N ARG A 87 -14.34 10.00 -2.04
CA ARG A 87 -13.92 10.41 -3.39
C ARG A 87 -12.42 10.19 -3.58
N THR A 88 -11.59 10.50 -2.59
CA THR A 88 -10.13 10.30 -2.65
C THR A 88 -9.75 8.83 -2.85
N PHE A 89 -10.41 7.92 -2.13
CA PHE A 89 -10.10 6.49 -2.12
C PHE A 89 -11.00 5.64 -3.03
N GLU A 90 -11.75 6.27 -3.91
CA GLU A 90 -12.54 5.55 -4.92
C GLU A 90 -11.65 4.61 -5.77
N GLY A 91 -12.00 3.32 -5.76
CA GLY A 91 -11.26 2.26 -6.44
C GLY A 91 -9.90 1.93 -5.81
N TYR A 92 -9.67 2.28 -4.54
CA TYR A 92 -8.49 1.86 -3.80
C TYR A 92 -8.79 0.61 -2.97
N ASP A 93 -7.97 -0.43 -3.11
CA ASP A 93 -8.14 -1.68 -2.39
C ASP A 93 -7.74 -1.56 -0.92
N GLY A 94 -8.47 -2.22 -0.02
CA GLY A 94 -8.12 -2.31 1.39
C GLY A 94 -8.57 -1.13 2.28
N ILE A 95 -9.27 -0.13 1.73
CA ILE A 95 -9.88 0.96 2.51
C ILE A 95 -11.40 0.93 2.34
N SER A 96 -12.11 0.95 3.46
CA SER A 96 -13.55 1.22 3.49
C SER A 96 -13.82 2.42 4.38
N THR A 97 -14.22 3.52 3.76
CA THR A 97 -14.54 4.78 4.43
C THR A 97 -15.91 4.76 5.13
N LYS A 98 -16.72 3.74 4.84
CA LYS A 98 -18.03 3.47 5.46
C LYS A 98 -17.93 2.83 6.84
N LEU A 99 -16.72 2.48 7.30
CA LEU A 99 -16.50 1.89 8.63
C LEU A 99 -16.87 2.88 9.73
N LYS A 100 -17.43 2.37 10.84
CA LYS A 100 -17.78 3.18 12.02
C LYS A 100 -16.61 4.03 12.49
N GLU A 101 -15.43 3.44 12.56
CA GLU A 101 -14.17 4.12 12.86
C GLU A 101 -13.26 4.09 11.63
N LEU A 102 -12.98 5.26 11.06
CA LEU A 102 -12.03 5.40 9.96
C LEU A 102 -10.68 5.80 10.55
N ARG A 103 -9.79 4.81 10.68
CA ARG A 103 -8.46 4.95 11.30
C ARG A 103 -7.36 4.72 10.28
N PHE A 104 -6.35 5.58 10.27
CA PHE A 104 -5.16 5.48 9.45
C PHE A 104 -3.91 5.43 10.33
N THR A 105 -2.89 4.68 9.91
CA THR A 105 -1.64 4.48 10.64
C THR A 105 -0.44 4.81 9.76
N PRO A 106 0.64 5.42 10.30
CA PRO A 106 1.87 5.63 9.57
C PRO A 106 2.45 4.33 9.01
N PRO A 107 3.12 4.38 7.84
CA PRO A 107 3.55 5.59 7.13
C PRO A 107 2.51 6.18 6.15
N LEU A 108 1.21 5.89 6.31
CA LEU A 108 0.12 6.51 5.54
C LEU A 108 0.26 6.28 4.02
N HIS A 109 0.60 5.05 3.62
CA HIS A 109 0.80 4.64 2.22
C HIS A 109 -0.37 5.06 1.32
N GLU A 110 -1.58 4.97 1.84
CA GLU A 110 -2.82 5.26 1.14
C GLU A 110 -2.84 6.70 0.63
N PHE A 111 -2.42 7.64 1.48
CA PHE A 111 -2.36 9.06 1.17
C PHE A 111 -1.21 9.39 0.24
N TYR A 112 -0.10 8.66 0.33
CA TYR A 112 1.00 8.79 -0.62
C TYR A 112 0.54 8.46 -2.05
N TYR A 113 -0.11 7.31 -2.26
CA TYR A 113 -0.55 6.91 -3.60
C TYR A 113 -1.66 7.79 -4.19
N ARG A 114 -2.49 8.39 -3.33
CA ARG A 114 -3.61 9.26 -3.75
C ARG A 114 -3.34 10.74 -3.52
N TRP A 115 -2.10 11.14 -3.27
CA TRP A 115 -1.75 12.51 -2.88
C TRP A 115 -2.25 13.56 -3.87
N HIS A 116 -1.98 13.38 -5.17
CA HIS A 116 -2.45 14.30 -6.20
C HIS A 116 -3.98 14.39 -6.31
N LYS A 117 -4.69 13.27 -6.07
CA LYS A 117 -6.16 13.26 -6.09
C LYS A 117 -6.71 14.01 -4.88
N LEU A 118 -6.10 13.83 -3.70
CA LEU A 118 -6.46 14.54 -2.48
C LEU A 118 -6.25 16.05 -2.63
N GLU A 119 -5.06 16.48 -3.08
CA GLU A 119 -4.76 17.91 -3.32
C GLU A 119 -5.76 18.56 -4.27
N LYS A 120 -6.09 17.87 -5.37
CA LYS A 120 -7.08 18.36 -6.32
C LYS A 120 -8.47 18.51 -5.68
N LEU A 121 -8.92 17.49 -4.93
CA LEU A 121 -10.22 17.55 -4.26
C LEU A 121 -10.29 18.64 -3.20
N ILE A 122 -9.19 18.94 -2.51
CA ILE A 122 -9.11 20.04 -1.55
C ILE A 122 -9.18 21.39 -2.25
N ALA A 123 -8.52 21.54 -3.41
CA ALA A 123 -8.55 22.76 -4.19
C ALA A 123 -9.91 23.03 -4.86
N ASP A 124 -10.61 21.97 -5.28
CA ASP A 124 -11.91 22.02 -5.95
C ASP A 124 -13.10 22.10 -4.94
N GLU A 125 -12.86 22.14 -3.63
CA GLU A 125 -13.93 22.18 -2.62
C GLU A 125 -14.50 23.60 -2.46
N GLU A 126 -15.81 23.73 -2.68
CA GLU A 126 -16.51 25.02 -2.61
C GLU A 126 -17.23 25.25 -1.27
N ASP A 127 -17.53 24.18 -0.53
CA ASP A 127 -18.24 24.29 0.74
C ASP A 127 -17.33 24.83 1.86
N ASP A 128 -17.67 25.99 2.41
CA ASP A 128 -16.90 26.65 3.48
C ASP A 128 -16.76 25.78 4.73
N THR A 129 -17.80 25.01 5.08
CA THR A 129 -17.74 24.14 6.27
C THR A 129 -16.80 22.96 6.06
N THR A 130 -16.89 22.28 4.93
CA THR A 130 -15.97 21.19 4.55
C THR A 130 -14.54 21.70 4.41
N THR A 131 -14.35 22.88 3.84
CA THR A 131 -13.04 23.54 3.72
C THR A 131 -12.38 23.75 5.07
N LYS A 132 -13.12 24.24 6.08
CA LYS A 132 -12.61 24.40 7.45
C LYS A 132 -12.18 23.07 8.07
N HIS A 133 -12.96 22.01 7.88
CA HIS A 133 -12.58 20.67 8.33
C HIS A 133 -11.32 20.16 7.59
N LEU A 134 -11.21 20.39 6.29
CA LEU A 134 -10.05 20.01 5.47
C LEU A 134 -8.78 20.78 5.89
N GLN A 135 -8.90 22.06 6.25
CA GLN A 135 -7.79 22.87 6.77
C GLN A 135 -7.21 22.33 8.09
N LEU A 136 -8.01 21.59 8.88
CA LEU A 136 -7.50 20.89 10.08
C LEU A 136 -6.78 19.59 9.73
N PHE A 137 -7.29 18.87 8.72
CA PHE A 137 -6.79 17.56 8.30
C PHE A 137 -5.51 17.64 7.45
N HIS A 138 -5.54 18.49 6.43
CA HIS A 138 -4.53 18.58 5.38
C HIS A 138 -3.12 18.86 5.91
N PRO A 139 -2.88 19.81 6.84
CA PRO A 139 -1.54 20.07 7.35
C PRO A 139 -0.93 18.87 8.09
N VAL A 140 -1.77 18.06 8.74
CA VAL A 140 -1.33 16.87 9.48
C VAL A 140 -0.84 15.80 8.50
N ILE A 141 -1.64 15.47 7.49
CA ILE A 141 -1.24 14.48 6.48
C ILE A 141 -0.08 15.01 5.65
N ARG A 142 -0.11 16.29 5.25
CA ARG A 142 0.96 16.93 4.48
C ARG A 142 2.31 16.82 5.19
N LYS A 143 2.36 17.05 6.50
CA LYS A 143 3.60 16.94 7.27
C LYS A 143 4.21 15.53 7.24
N GLU A 144 3.37 14.50 7.21
CA GLU A 144 3.81 13.10 7.23
C GLU A 144 4.13 12.58 5.83
N VAL A 145 3.33 12.92 4.82
CA VAL A 145 3.43 12.37 3.47
C VAL A 145 4.43 13.13 2.58
N LEU A 146 4.52 14.46 2.73
CA LEU A 146 5.36 15.29 1.87
C LEU A 146 6.85 14.91 1.93
N PRO A 147 7.46 14.59 3.10
CA PRO A 147 8.84 14.13 3.15
C PRO A 147 9.09 12.88 2.30
N TYR A 148 8.14 11.93 2.27
CA TYR A 148 8.25 10.74 1.43
C TYR A 148 8.17 11.08 -0.07
N ILE A 149 7.30 12.01 -0.45
CA ILE A 149 7.16 12.47 -1.84
C ILE A 149 8.44 13.16 -2.31
N GLU A 150 8.94 14.13 -1.54
CA GLU A 150 10.16 14.88 -1.86
C GLU A 150 11.36 13.93 -1.97
N ARG A 151 11.50 13.00 -1.02
CA ARG A 151 12.56 12.01 -1.05
C ARG A 151 12.44 11.08 -2.25
N MET A 152 11.24 10.62 -2.57
CA MET A 152 11.03 9.75 -3.73
C MET A 152 11.29 10.47 -5.06
N GLN A 153 10.96 11.76 -5.16
CA GLN A 153 11.30 12.56 -6.34
C GLN A 153 12.82 12.64 -6.56
N ASP A 154 13.59 12.80 -5.49
CA ASP A 154 15.06 12.80 -5.54
C ASP A 154 15.62 11.42 -5.95
N LEU A 155 15.11 10.34 -5.35
CA LEU A 155 15.47 8.96 -5.70
C LEU A 155 15.19 8.64 -7.17
N THR A 156 13.98 8.99 -7.64
CA THR A 156 13.54 8.76 -9.02
C THR A 156 14.39 9.54 -10.02
N ARG A 157 14.74 10.81 -9.71
CA ARG A 157 15.63 11.63 -10.55
C ARG A 157 17.00 11.00 -10.77
N ASN A 158 17.50 10.26 -9.79
CA ASN A 158 18.79 9.57 -9.86
C ASN A 158 18.67 8.10 -10.32
N GLY A 159 17.47 7.57 -10.53
CA GLY A 159 17.24 6.17 -10.93
C GLY A 159 17.58 5.13 -9.85
N VAL A 160 17.71 5.57 -8.58
CA VAL A 160 18.08 4.72 -7.44
C VAL A 160 16.95 4.64 -6.43
N ILE A 161 17.00 3.67 -5.53
CA ILE A 161 16.04 3.52 -4.44
C ILE A 161 16.71 2.97 -3.18
N THR A 162 16.13 3.24 -2.01
CA THR A 162 16.52 2.64 -0.72
C THR A 162 15.49 1.59 -0.31
N PHE A 163 15.89 0.65 0.54
CA PHE A 163 15.01 -0.44 0.98
C PHE A 163 13.70 0.07 1.63
N ASP A 164 13.79 1.11 2.47
CA ASP A 164 12.63 1.71 3.15
C ASP A 164 11.59 2.34 2.21
N TYR A 165 11.98 2.62 0.96
CA TYR A 165 11.12 3.26 -0.03
C TYR A 165 10.61 2.27 -1.09
N LEU A 166 10.90 0.96 -0.98
CA LEU A 166 10.44 -0.03 -1.97
C LEU A 166 8.92 -0.04 -2.13
N TRP A 167 8.17 0.19 -1.05
CA TRP A 167 6.71 0.25 -1.10
C TRP A 167 6.18 1.34 -2.06
N THR A 168 6.93 2.42 -2.32
CA THR A 168 6.47 3.50 -3.20
C THR A 168 6.39 3.09 -4.67
N ILE A 169 7.23 2.14 -5.10
CA ILE A 169 7.32 1.68 -6.50
C ILE A 169 6.49 0.42 -6.79
N PHE A 170 5.95 -0.23 -5.76
CA PHE A 170 5.11 -1.43 -5.89
C PHE A 170 3.67 -1.21 -5.39
N PRO A 171 2.92 -0.22 -5.88
CA PRO A 171 1.49 -0.16 -5.62
C PRO A 171 0.77 -1.33 -6.28
N SER A 172 -0.37 -1.71 -5.71
CA SER A 172 -1.27 -2.72 -6.29
C SER A 172 -1.62 -2.39 -7.75
N GLY A 173 -1.67 -3.41 -8.60
CA GLY A 173 -1.92 -3.28 -10.03
C GLY A 173 -0.68 -2.98 -10.88
N THR A 174 0.47 -2.70 -10.27
CA THR A 174 1.71 -2.44 -11.00
C THR A 174 2.20 -3.69 -11.71
N LYS A 175 2.52 -3.57 -13.00
CA LYS A 175 3.24 -4.61 -13.74
C LYS A 175 4.69 -4.63 -13.27
N ILE A 176 5.14 -5.75 -12.72
CA ILE A 176 6.51 -5.94 -12.24
C ILE A 176 7.25 -6.89 -13.17
N TYR A 177 8.50 -6.58 -13.46
CA TYR A 177 9.40 -7.39 -14.25
C TYR A 177 10.36 -8.14 -13.34
N THR A 178 10.65 -9.38 -13.70
CA THR A 178 11.74 -10.17 -13.13
C THR A 178 12.28 -11.14 -14.18
N ASN A 179 13.51 -11.62 -13.98
CA ASN A 179 14.11 -12.66 -14.79
C ASN A 179 14.29 -13.91 -13.94
N ILE A 180 13.52 -14.96 -14.24
CA ILE A 180 13.55 -16.23 -13.53
C ILE A 180 14.09 -17.29 -14.49
N ASP A 181 15.21 -17.92 -14.13
CA ASP A 181 15.89 -18.94 -14.93
C ASP A 181 16.26 -18.50 -16.36
N GLY A 182 16.65 -17.23 -16.51
CA GLY A 182 16.99 -16.64 -17.81
C GLY A 182 15.77 -16.24 -18.65
N GLN A 183 14.56 -16.44 -18.14
CA GLN A 183 13.32 -16.06 -18.81
C GLN A 183 12.75 -14.79 -18.21
N ASP A 184 12.53 -13.82 -19.08
CA ASP A 184 11.84 -12.58 -18.74
C ASP A 184 10.39 -12.89 -18.37
N ARG A 185 9.88 -12.32 -17.28
CA ARG A 185 8.49 -12.49 -16.85
C ARG A 185 7.92 -11.18 -16.36
N ILE A 186 6.62 -10.99 -16.59
CA ILE A 186 5.85 -9.89 -16.02
C ILE A 186 4.75 -10.46 -15.14
N PHE A 187 4.66 -9.95 -13.92
CA PHE A 187 3.59 -10.24 -12.97
C PHE A 187 2.79 -8.96 -12.70
N ILE A 188 1.59 -9.11 -12.12
CA ILE A 188 0.81 -7.99 -11.59
C ILE A 188 0.94 -7.99 -10.07
N ALA A 189 1.54 -6.96 -9.50
CA ALA A 189 1.63 -6.82 -8.04
C ALA A 189 0.23 -6.65 -7.44
N THR A 190 -0.07 -7.38 -6.36
CA THR A 190 -1.34 -7.28 -5.63
C THR A 190 -1.17 -6.65 -4.26
N SER A 191 -0.08 -6.96 -3.57
CA SER A 191 0.26 -6.37 -2.28
C SER A 191 1.75 -6.47 -2.02
N SER A 192 2.25 -5.60 -1.15
CA SER A 192 3.66 -5.63 -0.76
C SER A 192 3.81 -5.39 0.74
N THR A 193 4.72 -6.12 1.37
CA THR A 193 4.93 -6.12 2.82
C THR A 193 6.39 -6.42 3.15
N VAL A 194 6.92 -5.83 4.21
CA VAL A 194 8.18 -6.29 4.81
C VAL A 194 7.89 -7.51 5.68
N GLY A 195 8.64 -8.58 5.49
CA GLY A 195 8.43 -9.83 6.23
C GLY A 195 9.67 -10.71 6.21
N TYR A 196 9.58 -11.83 6.94
CA TYR A 196 10.58 -12.88 6.93
C TYR A 196 10.17 -13.96 5.92
N ASN A 197 11.14 -14.49 5.16
CA ASN A 197 10.91 -15.69 4.37
C ASN A 197 11.02 -16.96 5.23
N GLU A 198 10.67 -18.12 4.66
CA GLU A 198 10.75 -19.42 5.35
C GLU A 198 12.17 -19.76 5.85
N GLY A 199 13.20 -19.13 5.28
CA GLY A 199 14.60 -19.25 5.70
C GLY A 199 15.03 -18.23 6.76
N GLY A 200 14.11 -17.45 7.34
CA GLY A 200 14.39 -16.46 8.39
C GLY A 200 15.08 -15.18 7.91
N MET A 201 15.25 -14.98 6.61
CA MET A 201 15.80 -13.73 6.06
C MET A 201 14.69 -12.69 5.89
N MET A 202 14.93 -11.50 6.43
CA MET A 202 14.06 -10.34 6.25
C MET A 202 14.17 -9.81 4.81
N GLY A 203 13.04 -9.46 4.22
CA GLY A 203 12.99 -8.90 2.89
C GLY A 203 11.67 -8.21 2.59
N PHE A 204 11.67 -7.49 1.48
CA PHE A 204 10.47 -6.88 0.94
C PHE A 204 9.77 -7.88 0.02
N GLN A 205 8.61 -8.37 0.45
CA GLN A 205 7.83 -9.39 -0.23
C GLN A 205 6.73 -8.71 -1.06
N ILE A 206 6.65 -9.10 -2.33
CA ILE A 206 5.65 -8.62 -3.28
C ILE A 206 4.81 -9.83 -3.68
N GLN A 207 3.56 -9.85 -3.23
CA GLN A 207 2.58 -10.78 -3.73
C GLN A 207 2.17 -10.33 -5.13
N CYS A 208 2.13 -11.27 -6.06
CA CYS A 208 1.83 -10.97 -7.44
C CYS A 208 1.05 -12.09 -8.11
N GLN A 209 0.30 -11.73 -9.14
CA GLN A 209 -0.50 -12.65 -9.94
C GLN A 209 0.10 -12.83 -11.32
N TYR A 210 -0.04 -14.04 -11.85
CA TYR A 210 0.29 -14.39 -13.23
C TYR A 210 -0.77 -15.34 -13.79
N ILE A 211 -0.74 -15.53 -15.11
CA ILE A 211 -1.57 -16.51 -15.79
C ILE A 211 -0.79 -17.82 -15.85
N ASP A 212 -1.44 -18.92 -15.48
CA ASP A 212 -0.91 -20.27 -15.53
C ASP A 212 -1.86 -21.16 -16.35
N CYS A 213 -1.40 -22.31 -16.82
CA CYS A 213 -2.24 -23.26 -17.55
C CYS A 213 -2.07 -24.66 -16.98
N ASP A 214 -3.19 -25.31 -16.63
CA ASP A 214 -3.20 -26.71 -16.18
C ASP A 214 -3.22 -27.72 -17.34
N GLY A 215 -3.03 -27.25 -18.58
CA GLY A 215 -3.13 -28.03 -19.82
C GLY A 215 -4.55 -28.11 -20.40
N THR A 216 -5.56 -27.61 -19.68
CA THR A 216 -6.95 -27.54 -20.17
C THR A 216 -7.51 -26.11 -20.14
N LYS A 217 -7.18 -25.34 -19.10
CA LYS A 217 -7.67 -23.99 -18.90
C LYS A 217 -6.58 -23.07 -18.37
N PHE A 218 -6.68 -21.81 -18.76
CA PHE A 218 -5.89 -20.75 -18.16
C PHE A 218 -6.50 -20.33 -16.82
N VAL A 219 -5.67 -20.26 -15.79
CA VAL A 219 -6.05 -19.86 -14.44
C VAL A 219 -5.16 -18.72 -13.97
N ARG A 220 -5.67 -17.87 -13.08
CA ARG A 220 -4.82 -16.92 -12.36
C ARG A 220 -4.17 -17.65 -11.19
N ASN A 221 -2.86 -17.57 -11.11
CA ASN A 221 -2.08 -18.12 -10.02
C ASN A 221 -1.29 -16.99 -9.33
N THR A 222 -0.81 -17.26 -8.12
CA THR A 222 -0.10 -16.28 -7.30
C THR A 222 1.34 -16.71 -7.06
N SER A 223 2.25 -15.75 -7.04
CA SER A 223 3.65 -15.94 -6.68
C SER A 223 4.10 -14.84 -5.74
N THR A 224 5.11 -15.12 -4.93
CA THR A 224 5.75 -14.12 -4.08
C THR A 224 7.15 -13.82 -4.61
N GLN A 225 7.41 -12.58 -4.98
CA GLN A 225 8.75 -12.10 -5.30
C GLN A 225 9.36 -11.44 -4.06
N THR A 226 10.65 -11.63 -3.82
CA THR A 226 11.33 -11.08 -2.64
C THR A 226 12.55 -10.28 -3.03
N ILE A 227 12.62 -9.04 -2.56
CA ILE A 227 13.83 -8.21 -2.59
C ILE A 227 14.50 -8.34 -1.23
N ARG A 228 15.75 -8.79 -1.22
CA ARG A 228 16.53 -8.90 0.03
C ARG A 228 16.81 -7.52 0.61
N GLU A 229 16.88 -7.42 1.94
CA GLU A 229 17.32 -6.20 2.58
C GLU A 229 18.71 -5.78 2.07
N PHE A 230 18.86 -4.50 1.75
CA PHE A 230 20.13 -3.91 1.34
C PHE A 230 20.32 -2.56 2.02
N LYS A 231 21.59 -2.21 2.29
CA LYS A 231 21.97 -0.93 2.88
C LYS A 231 22.32 0.09 1.81
N GLY A 232 21.97 1.35 2.04
CA GLY A 232 22.24 2.44 1.11
C GLY A 232 21.25 2.49 -0.06
N VAL A 233 21.75 2.95 -1.21
CA VAL A 233 20.96 3.09 -2.44
C VAL A 233 21.33 1.99 -3.45
N LYS A 234 20.34 1.52 -4.21
CA LYS A 234 20.51 0.54 -5.30
C LYS A 234 19.79 1.05 -6.53
N ASP A 235 20.37 0.83 -7.72
CA ASP A 235 19.71 1.15 -8.98
C ASP A 235 18.41 0.35 -9.12
N ILE A 236 17.31 1.01 -9.51
CA ILE A 236 16.00 0.37 -9.58
C ILE A 236 16.01 -0.79 -10.58
N THR A 237 16.70 -0.64 -11.71
CA THR A 237 16.83 -1.67 -12.76
C THR A 237 17.73 -2.84 -12.38
N LYS A 238 18.50 -2.73 -11.29
CA LYS A 238 19.35 -3.81 -10.75
C LYS A 238 18.68 -4.56 -9.60
N LEU A 239 17.45 -4.22 -9.25
CA LEU A 239 16.66 -5.01 -8.31
C LEU A 239 16.29 -6.37 -8.92
N GLU A 240 16.12 -7.35 -8.06
CA GLU A 240 15.67 -8.71 -8.41
C GLU A 240 14.28 -8.70 -9.08
N VAL A 241 13.47 -7.71 -8.72
CA VAL A 241 12.17 -7.40 -9.29
C VAL A 241 11.98 -5.88 -9.26
N PHE A 242 11.45 -5.30 -10.34
CA PHE A 242 11.20 -3.87 -10.43
C PHE A 242 10.01 -3.56 -11.37
N PRO A 243 9.43 -2.36 -11.33
CA PRO A 243 8.32 -2.00 -12.21
C PRO A 243 8.68 -2.13 -13.70
N ALA A 244 7.88 -2.87 -14.46
CA ALA A 244 8.18 -3.23 -15.85
C ALA A 244 8.33 -2.01 -16.78
N HIS A 245 7.70 -0.88 -16.45
CA HIS A 245 7.83 0.36 -17.22
C HIS A 245 9.23 1.00 -17.11
N LEU A 246 10.04 0.60 -16.12
CA LEU A 246 11.42 1.05 -15.93
C LEU A 246 12.44 0.13 -16.63
N HIS A 247 11.97 -0.90 -17.35
CA HIS A 247 12.84 -1.75 -18.14
C HIS A 247 13.58 -0.92 -19.21
N PRO A 248 14.85 -1.22 -19.55
CA PRO A 248 15.57 -0.47 -20.59
C PRO A 248 14.90 -0.49 -21.96
N ASP A 249 14.16 -1.56 -22.26
CA ASP A 249 13.34 -1.71 -23.46
C ASP A 249 11.94 -2.25 -23.09
N PRO A 250 10.99 -1.40 -22.64
CA PRO A 250 9.67 -1.87 -22.22
C PRO A 250 8.85 -2.40 -23.40
N GLN A 251 9.01 -1.82 -24.59
CA GLN A 251 8.23 -2.21 -25.76
C GLN A 251 8.69 -3.55 -26.32
N GLY A 252 10.00 -3.76 -26.49
CA GLY A 252 10.55 -5.04 -26.93
C GLY A 252 10.31 -6.16 -25.93
N LEU A 253 10.37 -5.85 -24.62
CA LEU A 253 9.98 -6.79 -23.56
C LEU A 253 8.52 -7.23 -23.72
N LEU A 254 7.59 -6.28 -23.86
CA LEU A 254 6.17 -6.59 -24.01
C LEU A 254 5.91 -7.39 -25.29
N GLU A 255 6.54 -7.03 -26.40
CA GLU A 255 6.36 -7.75 -27.67
C GLU A 255 6.91 -9.18 -27.60
N LYS A 256 8.08 -9.38 -27.00
CA LYS A 256 8.67 -10.70 -26.77
C LYS A 256 7.76 -11.58 -25.91
N LEU A 257 7.20 -11.02 -24.83
CA LEU A 257 6.29 -11.74 -23.94
C LEU A 257 4.95 -12.03 -24.61
N ARG A 258 4.45 -11.11 -25.44
CA ARG A 258 3.24 -11.31 -26.24
C ARG A 258 3.41 -12.46 -27.23
N GLN A 259 4.49 -12.47 -28.00
CA GLN A 259 4.81 -13.55 -28.93
C GLN A 259 4.98 -14.89 -28.21
N ARG A 260 5.63 -14.90 -27.03
CA ARG A 260 5.72 -16.10 -26.20
C ARG A 260 4.35 -16.57 -25.72
N GLY A 261 3.48 -15.64 -25.30
CA GLY A 261 2.11 -15.93 -24.87
C GLY A 261 1.24 -16.50 -26.00
N GLU A 262 1.33 -15.97 -27.22
CA GLU A 262 0.63 -16.52 -28.39
C GLU A 262 1.11 -17.93 -28.73
N GLN A 263 2.42 -18.17 -28.62
CA GLN A 263 2.96 -19.52 -28.84
C GLN A 263 2.50 -20.48 -27.73
N PHE A 264 2.45 -20.00 -26.49
CA PHE A 264 1.94 -20.76 -25.35
C PHE A 264 0.46 -21.13 -25.53
N GLU A 265 -0.35 -20.19 -26.00
CA GLU A 265 -1.77 -20.43 -26.29
C GLU A 265 -1.98 -21.52 -27.35
N LYS A 266 -1.17 -21.52 -28.42
CA LYS A 266 -1.22 -22.56 -29.47
C LYS A 266 -0.85 -23.95 -28.97
N LEU A 267 -0.12 -24.04 -27.86
CA LEU A 267 0.27 -25.30 -27.21
C LEU A 267 -0.74 -25.75 -26.15
N ASN A 268 -1.86 -25.02 -25.98
CA ASN A 268 -2.90 -25.41 -25.05
C ASN A 268 -3.66 -26.65 -25.55
N GLY A 269 -3.63 -27.72 -24.76
CA GLY A 269 -4.20 -29.02 -25.11
C GLY A 269 -3.17 -30.14 -25.03
N PHE A 270 -3.59 -31.35 -25.41
CA PHE A 270 -2.72 -32.52 -25.37
C PHE A 270 -1.94 -32.66 -26.68
N HIS A 271 -0.64 -32.36 -26.62
CA HIS A 271 0.28 -32.55 -27.74
C HIS A 271 1.32 -33.62 -27.39
N HIS A 272 1.41 -34.67 -28.20
CA HIS A 272 2.52 -35.62 -28.14
C HIS A 272 3.71 -35.04 -28.89
N MET A 273 4.72 -34.56 -28.15
CA MET A 273 5.94 -33.99 -28.72
C MET A 273 7.18 -34.72 -28.21
N SER A 274 8.17 -34.90 -29.07
CA SER A 274 9.50 -35.36 -28.68
C SER A 274 10.35 -34.17 -28.25
N TYR A 275 10.89 -34.22 -27.02
CA TYR A 275 11.78 -33.18 -26.51
C TYR A 275 13.21 -33.74 -26.39
N SER A 276 14.17 -32.98 -26.90
CA SER A 276 15.61 -33.22 -26.70
C SER A 276 16.22 -31.95 -26.12
N GLY A 277 16.64 -32.00 -24.86
CA GLY A 277 17.16 -30.82 -24.19
C GLY A 277 17.51 -31.05 -22.73
N PHE A 278 17.80 -29.96 -22.02
CA PHE A 278 18.16 -29.99 -20.61
C PHE A 278 16.95 -29.62 -19.75
N TYR A 279 16.65 -30.42 -18.73
CA TYR A 279 15.73 -30.03 -17.67
C TYR A 279 16.50 -29.74 -16.37
N PHE A 280 15.92 -28.88 -15.53
CA PHE A 280 16.42 -28.61 -14.18
C PHE A 280 15.61 -29.42 -13.18
N ASP A 281 16.27 -30.33 -12.49
CA ASP A 281 15.69 -31.05 -11.36
C ASP A 281 15.65 -30.09 -10.15
N ARG A 282 14.44 -29.70 -9.71
CA ARG A 282 14.22 -28.79 -8.56
C ARG A 282 14.88 -29.30 -7.26
N ILE A 283 15.15 -30.61 -7.16
CA ILE A 283 15.72 -31.25 -5.96
C ILE A 283 17.25 -31.30 -6.04
N ARG A 284 17.81 -31.39 -7.25
CA ARG A 284 19.24 -31.53 -7.50
C ARG A 284 19.60 -30.57 -8.60
N SER A 285 20.16 -29.42 -8.27
CA SER A 285 20.58 -28.31 -9.17
C SER A 285 21.59 -28.74 -10.27
N LYS A 286 21.23 -29.71 -11.10
CA LYS A 286 22.04 -30.36 -12.12
C LYS A 286 21.24 -30.40 -13.41
N LYS A 287 21.84 -29.87 -14.47
CA LYS A 287 21.35 -30.01 -15.83
C LYS A 287 21.47 -31.46 -16.27
N ARG A 288 20.38 -32.05 -16.75
CA ARG A 288 20.36 -33.41 -17.31
C ARG A 288 19.81 -33.37 -18.72
N HIS A 289 20.54 -33.97 -19.65
CA HIS A 289 20.07 -34.16 -21.02
C HIS A 289 19.02 -35.27 -21.04
N VAL A 290 17.86 -34.99 -21.60
CA VAL A 290 16.78 -35.97 -21.78
C VAL A 290 16.44 -36.04 -23.25
N SER A 291 16.42 -37.26 -23.78
CA SER A 291 15.82 -37.60 -25.07
C SER A 291 14.70 -38.60 -24.81
N ALA A 292 13.46 -38.13 -24.81
CA ALA A 292 12.28 -38.97 -24.57
C ALA A 292 11.31 -38.85 -25.76
N PRO A 293 10.75 -39.96 -26.26
CA PRO A 293 9.86 -39.94 -27.43
C PRO A 293 8.50 -39.30 -27.14
N ALA A 294 8.11 -39.15 -25.87
CA ALA A 294 6.95 -38.37 -25.46
C ALA A 294 7.09 -37.98 -23.98
N LEU A 295 7.16 -36.69 -23.69
CA LEU A 295 6.89 -36.16 -22.35
C LEU A 295 5.60 -35.34 -22.44
N PRO A 296 4.67 -35.45 -21.47
CA PRO A 296 3.71 -34.38 -21.25
C PRO A 296 4.55 -33.13 -20.93
N VAL A 297 4.53 -32.14 -21.81
CA VAL A 297 5.23 -30.89 -21.58
C VAL A 297 4.49 -30.18 -20.46
N ASP A 298 5.11 -30.13 -19.29
CA ASP A 298 4.60 -29.35 -18.17
C ASP A 298 4.74 -27.86 -18.53
N LEU A 299 3.60 -27.25 -18.84
CA LEU A 299 3.44 -25.89 -19.32
C LEU A 299 3.77 -24.83 -18.24
N SER A 300 3.98 -25.24 -16.99
CA SER A 300 4.29 -24.35 -15.86
C SER A 300 5.61 -23.58 -15.99
N PHE A 301 6.52 -24.00 -16.89
CA PHE A 301 7.79 -23.30 -17.18
C PHE A 301 7.70 -22.25 -18.30
N ALA A 302 6.57 -22.15 -19.02
CA ALA A 302 6.42 -21.25 -20.16
C ALA A 302 5.85 -19.85 -19.82
N CYS A 303 5.33 -19.66 -18.60
CA CYS A 303 4.81 -18.38 -18.11
C CYS A 303 5.89 -17.51 -17.47
#